data_AF-A0A920U6C6-F1
#
_entry.id   AF-A0A920U6C6-F1
#
_cell.length_a   1.000
_cell.length_b   1.000
_cell.length_c   1.000
_cell.angle_alpha   90.00
_cell.angle_beta   90.00
_cell.angle_gamma   90.00
#
_symmetry.space_group_name_H-M   'P 1'
#
loop_
_entity.id
_entity.type
_entity.pdbx_description
1 polymer ?
#
loop_
_entity_poly.entity_id
_entity_poly.type
_entity_poly.pdbx_seq_one_letter_code
_entity_poly.pdbx_strand_id
1 'polypeptide(L)'
;MDKVLVVGLLTIAGVITALILFNGLRESVDKTAQTNRESQQQSGLEAQTRIEIINARTANSGTVLDIWVKNVGITDIDSATIPDLELFLIDADGKWGDYIDYSATGPITGDNTWSAVGFALQAWIPGQTLWLRATLNADPVSDTGYRVSISTYNNVTSDFRFQGDPSAVAPIIPTSTPSPTSTPSATPTQGPTGVPTPTPTSIPTPTPEPTPSGSCTPTQPGATPVLNSIATNIGYPRQMLAVNGDTSGASIVWGAGTANETIITTGAGGTRYFQIPDNAAPAVYPVALRTGTNTSNIVCVTVKASSGTFPGPRIEDIGLHGRTGTDLAFTVAAANLDADATVTVNGTAIPNSTLWSALPIAYQLTHIPATFGYPIYHYAQIKGVLQNPAIGSTLELVITNRDGQSSSRRYILPARWEDLDSDSDGLLDRWEDGVYTAPGGGTVILLLWEPLNTKKTS
;
A
#
# COMPACT_ATOMS: atom_id res chain seq x y z
N MET A 1 26.54 52.88 23.61
CA MET A 1 25.58 52.12 24.42
C MET A 1 24.48 51.51 23.53
N ASP A 2 23.92 52.26 22.57
CA ASP A 2 22.88 51.77 21.64
C ASP A 2 23.22 50.54 20.79
N LYS A 3 24.44 50.46 20.22
CA LYS A 3 24.81 49.33 19.35
C LYS A 3 24.81 47.98 20.07
N VAL A 4 25.17 47.95 21.35
CA VAL A 4 25.18 46.71 22.16
C VAL A 4 23.75 46.27 22.49
N LEU A 5 22.86 47.23 22.71
CA LEU A 5 21.45 47.00 23.03
C LEU A 5 20.68 46.47 21.81
N VAL A 6 20.94 47.03 20.62
CA VAL A 6 20.35 46.56 19.35
C VAL A 6 20.82 45.16 18.99
N VAL A 7 22.12 44.87 19.14
CA VAL A 7 22.65 43.52 18.88
C VAL A 7 22.07 42.49 19.86
N GLY A 8 21.95 42.85 21.14
CA GLY A 8 21.33 41.99 22.15
C GLY A 8 19.84 41.69 21.88
N LEU A 9 19.10 42.66 21.35
CA LEU A 9 17.69 42.47 20.99
C LEU A 9 17.52 41.58 19.75
N LEU A 10 18.38 41.74 18.75
CA LEU A 10 18.36 40.92 17.53
C LEU A 10 18.75 39.46 17.77
N THR A 11 19.70 39.20 18.67
CA THR A 11 20.06 37.82 19.03
C THR A 11 18.94 37.11 19.79
N ILE A 12 18.27 37.80 20.72
CA ILE A 12 17.10 37.26 21.42
C ILE A 12 15.96 36.97 20.45
N ALA A 13 15.66 37.90 19.54
CA ALA A 13 14.64 37.70 18.52
C ALA A 13 14.98 36.50 17.61
N GLY A 14 16.23 36.39 17.14
CA GLY A 14 16.68 35.26 16.31
C GLY A 14 16.58 33.91 17.01
N VAL A 15 16.91 33.84 18.31
CA VAL A 15 16.77 32.62 19.11
C VAL A 15 15.31 32.24 19.30
N ILE A 16 14.42 33.21 19.55
CA ILE A 16 12.99 32.96 19.69
C ILE A 16 12.39 32.47 18.36
N THR A 17 12.72 33.10 17.24
CA THR A 17 12.26 32.66 15.92
C THR A 17 12.76 31.25 15.59
N ALA A 18 14.01 30.93 15.89
CA ALA A 18 14.55 29.58 15.69
C ALA A 18 13.84 28.53 16.56
N LEU A 19 13.50 28.85 17.81
CA LEU A 19 12.74 27.96 18.69
C LEU A 19 11.31 27.72 18.19
N ILE A 20 10.63 28.75 17.72
CA ILE A 20 9.28 28.64 17.14
C ILE A 20 9.32 27.77 15.88
N LEU A 21 10.28 28.03 14.98
CA LEU A 21 10.43 27.26 13.74
C LEU A 21 10.75 25.79 14.02
N PHE A 22 11.63 25.52 15.00
CA PHE A 22 12.04 24.17 15.36
C PHE A 22 10.91 23.38 16.04
N ASN A 23 10.10 24.03 16.89
CA ASN A 23 8.94 23.39 17.49
C ASN A 23 7.84 23.10 16.46
N GLY A 24 7.56 24.03 15.54
CA GLY A 24 6.59 23.80 14.45
C GLY A 24 7.02 22.68 13.49
N LEU A 25 8.32 22.59 13.17
CA LEU A 25 8.86 21.49 12.36
C LEU A 25 8.75 20.13 13.06
N ARG A 26 8.95 20.05 14.38
CA ARG A 26 8.77 18.80 15.13
C ARG A 26 7.33 18.31 15.09
N GLU A 27 6.39 19.20 15.35
CA GLU A 27 4.96 18.87 15.36
C GLU A 27 4.47 18.42 13.97
N SER A 28 4.93 19.10 12.92
CA SER A 28 4.69 18.67 11.53
C SER A 28 5.29 17.30 11.24
N VAL A 29 6.55 17.05 11.64
CA VAL A 29 7.20 15.74 11.44
C VAL A 29 6.49 14.62 12.20
N ASP A 30 6.02 14.87 13.42
CA ASP A 30 5.31 13.88 14.23
C ASP A 30 3.93 13.57 13.65
N LYS A 31 3.20 14.60 13.20
CA LYS A 31 1.91 14.45 12.52
C LYS A 31 2.07 13.66 11.21
N THR A 32 3.01 14.03 10.36
CA THR A 32 3.30 13.28 9.11
C THR A 32 3.78 11.86 9.39
N ALA A 33 4.58 11.64 10.43
CA ALA A 33 4.99 10.30 10.83
C ALA A 33 3.81 9.45 11.30
N GLN A 34 2.84 10.04 12.01
CA GLN A 34 1.63 9.37 12.44
C GLN A 34 0.70 9.04 11.26
N THR A 35 0.41 10.01 10.40
CA THR A 35 -0.39 9.79 9.18
C THR A 35 0.23 8.71 8.30
N ASN A 36 1.55 8.72 8.15
CA ASN A 36 2.25 7.64 7.45
C ASN A 36 2.06 6.29 8.16
N ARG A 37 2.20 6.20 9.48
CA ARG A 37 1.96 4.92 10.19
C ARG A 37 0.54 4.41 10.00
N GLU A 38 -0.46 5.30 10.06
CA GLU A 38 -1.87 4.96 9.89
C GLU A 38 -2.15 4.51 8.44
N SER A 39 -1.66 5.26 7.46
CA SER A 39 -1.72 4.89 6.03
C SER A 39 -1.02 3.56 5.74
N GLN A 40 0.11 3.28 6.41
CA GLN A 40 0.86 2.03 6.29
C GLN A 40 0.12 0.85 6.94
N GLN A 41 -0.54 1.07 8.08
CA GLN A 41 -1.41 0.08 8.69
C GLN A 41 -2.62 -0.21 7.81
N GLN A 42 -3.26 0.84 7.27
CA GLN A 42 -4.41 0.70 6.37
C GLN A 42 -4.03 -0.02 5.07
N SER A 43 -2.93 0.36 4.42
CA SER A 43 -2.41 -0.32 3.23
C SER A 43 -2.03 -1.78 3.53
N GLY A 44 -1.52 -2.05 4.73
CA GLY A 44 -1.22 -3.40 5.19
C GLY A 44 -2.48 -4.25 5.41
N LEU A 45 -3.54 -3.65 5.97
CA LEU A 45 -4.85 -4.28 6.15
C LEU A 45 -5.53 -4.53 4.80
N GLU A 46 -5.46 -3.56 3.88
CA GLU A 46 -5.92 -3.69 2.50
C GLU A 46 -5.23 -4.82 1.77
N ALA A 47 -3.91 -4.97 1.91
CA ALA A 47 -3.19 -6.08 1.32
C ALA A 47 -3.60 -7.44 1.92
N GLN A 48 -3.92 -7.49 3.21
CA GLN A 48 -4.29 -8.73 3.91
C GLN A 48 -5.63 -9.29 3.45
N THR A 49 -6.68 -8.47 3.41
CA THR A 49 -8.06 -8.91 3.14
C THR A 49 -8.59 -8.44 1.79
N ARG A 50 -7.71 -8.11 0.84
CA ARG A 50 -8.13 -7.63 -0.49
C ARG A 50 -9.13 -8.58 -1.15
N ILE A 51 -10.21 -8.02 -1.66
CA ILE A 51 -11.20 -8.76 -2.45
C ILE A 51 -11.31 -8.17 -3.85
N GLU A 52 -11.72 -8.99 -4.81
CA GLU A 52 -11.99 -8.58 -6.18
C GLU A 52 -13.29 -9.21 -6.65
N ILE A 53 -14.27 -8.39 -7.02
CA ILE A 53 -15.47 -8.87 -7.69
C ILE A 53 -15.09 -9.25 -9.12
N ILE A 54 -15.11 -10.55 -9.41
CA ILE A 54 -14.71 -11.07 -10.73
C ILE A 54 -15.85 -11.01 -11.74
N ASN A 55 -17.10 -11.07 -11.25
CA ASN A 55 -18.28 -10.95 -12.09
C ASN A 55 -19.54 -10.66 -11.25
N ALA A 56 -20.50 -9.96 -11.84
CA ALA A 56 -21.85 -9.82 -11.32
C ALA A 56 -22.84 -9.97 -12.47
N ARG A 57 -23.95 -10.71 -12.25
CA ARG A 57 -25.00 -10.87 -13.24
C ARG A 57 -26.38 -10.93 -12.61
N THR A 58 -27.36 -10.42 -13.32
CA THR A 58 -28.76 -10.49 -12.90
C THR A 58 -29.45 -11.71 -13.49
N ALA A 59 -30.59 -12.05 -12.91
CA ALA A 59 -31.47 -13.08 -13.44
C ALA A 59 -32.91 -12.87 -12.95
N ASN A 60 -33.82 -13.69 -13.48
CA ASN A 60 -35.21 -13.82 -13.05
C ASN A 60 -35.92 -12.45 -13.02
N SER A 61 -36.01 -11.78 -14.17
CA SER A 61 -36.64 -10.46 -14.29
C SER A 61 -35.98 -9.37 -13.44
N GLY A 62 -34.69 -9.52 -13.13
CA GLY A 62 -33.93 -8.57 -12.32
C GLY A 62 -34.08 -8.74 -10.80
N THR A 63 -34.84 -9.75 -10.35
CA THR A 63 -35.05 -10.01 -8.91
C THR A 63 -33.91 -10.78 -8.27
N VAL A 64 -32.95 -11.29 -9.05
CA VAL A 64 -31.78 -12.01 -8.53
C VAL A 64 -30.52 -11.37 -9.07
N LEU A 65 -29.53 -11.19 -8.21
CA LEU A 65 -28.19 -10.75 -8.56
C LEU A 65 -27.18 -11.75 -7.98
N ASP A 66 -26.47 -12.46 -8.86
CA ASP A 66 -25.35 -13.33 -8.50
C ASP A 66 -24.03 -12.58 -8.64
N ILE A 67 -23.20 -12.68 -7.62
CA ILE A 67 -21.90 -11.99 -7.54
C ILE A 67 -20.84 -13.02 -7.19
N TRP A 68 -19.77 -13.05 -7.96
CA TRP A 68 -18.58 -13.85 -7.66
C TRP A 68 -17.48 -12.93 -7.17
N VAL A 69 -17.01 -13.20 -5.97
CA VAL A 69 -15.99 -12.39 -5.30
C VAL A 69 -14.81 -13.28 -4.99
N LYS A 70 -13.60 -12.86 -5.34
CA LYS A 70 -12.37 -13.59 -5.09
C LYS A 70 -11.60 -12.94 -3.96
N ASN A 71 -11.14 -13.73 -2.99
CA ASN A 71 -10.14 -13.26 -2.03
C ASN A 71 -8.82 -13.17 -2.81
N VAL A 72 -8.32 -11.96 -3.01
CA VAL A 72 -7.03 -11.67 -3.67
C VAL A 72 -6.01 -11.07 -2.69
N GLY A 73 -6.36 -11.05 -1.40
CA GLY A 73 -5.51 -10.67 -0.30
C GLY A 73 -4.54 -11.79 0.08
N ILE A 74 -3.73 -11.53 1.09
CA ILE A 74 -2.68 -12.44 1.54
C ILE A 74 -3.04 -13.23 2.80
N THR A 75 -4.22 -13.00 3.40
CA THR A 75 -4.71 -13.74 4.57
C THR A 75 -6.08 -14.36 4.33
N ASP A 76 -6.36 -15.41 5.10
CA ASP A 76 -7.68 -15.99 5.18
C ASP A 76 -8.65 -14.98 5.81
N ILE A 77 -9.84 -14.84 5.22
CA ILE A 77 -10.94 -14.08 5.82
C ILE A 77 -11.78 -15.07 6.63
N ASP A 78 -11.94 -14.80 7.93
CA ASP A 78 -12.73 -15.67 8.81
C ASP A 78 -14.17 -15.76 8.30
N SER A 79 -14.68 -16.99 8.17
CA SER A 79 -16.06 -17.24 7.74
C SER A 79 -17.11 -16.55 8.64
N ALA A 80 -16.77 -16.31 9.92
CA ALA A 80 -17.61 -15.59 10.86
C ALA A 80 -17.82 -14.11 10.48
N THR A 81 -16.92 -13.52 9.68
CA THR A 81 -16.99 -12.12 9.22
C THR A 81 -17.68 -11.96 7.87
N ILE A 82 -18.03 -13.07 7.19
CA ILE A 82 -18.76 -13.00 5.92
C ILE A 82 -20.12 -12.30 6.11
N PRO A 83 -20.92 -12.55 7.16
CA PRO A 83 -22.14 -11.78 7.42
C PRO A 83 -21.94 -10.27 7.56
N ASP A 84 -20.72 -9.82 7.89
CA ASP A 84 -20.36 -8.41 8.07
C ASP A 84 -19.90 -7.75 6.76
N LEU A 85 -19.92 -8.47 5.63
CA LEU A 85 -19.69 -7.85 4.32
C LEU A 85 -20.81 -6.85 4.01
N GLU A 86 -20.42 -5.64 3.65
CA GLU A 86 -21.36 -4.61 3.23
C GLU A 86 -21.57 -4.72 1.73
N LEU A 87 -22.82 -4.90 1.30
CA LEU A 87 -23.17 -4.98 -0.12
C LEU A 87 -24.02 -3.78 -0.51
N PHE A 88 -23.48 -2.93 -1.38
CA PHE A 88 -24.18 -1.76 -1.91
C PHE A 88 -24.36 -1.87 -3.42
N LEU A 89 -25.54 -1.50 -3.90
CA LEU A 89 -25.88 -1.46 -5.32
C LEU A 89 -26.25 -0.03 -5.69
N ILE A 90 -25.70 0.49 -6.78
CA ILE A 90 -26.01 1.84 -7.27
C ILE A 90 -26.28 1.79 -8.77
N ASP A 91 -27.21 2.61 -9.26
CA ASP A 91 -27.37 2.81 -10.70
C ASP A 91 -26.13 3.49 -11.30
N ALA A 92 -25.93 3.35 -12.62
CA ALA A 92 -24.77 3.92 -13.29
C ALA A 92 -24.72 5.46 -13.25
N ASP A 93 -25.86 6.10 -13.04
CA ASP A 93 -26.00 7.56 -12.97
C ASP A 93 -25.79 8.12 -11.54
N GLY A 94 -25.67 7.25 -10.53
CA GLY A 94 -25.54 7.61 -9.11
C GLY A 94 -26.79 8.20 -8.46
N LYS A 95 -27.98 8.02 -9.05
CA LYS A 95 -29.24 8.65 -8.58
C LYS A 95 -30.03 7.76 -7.64
N TRP A 96 -29.98 6.45 -7.85
CA TRP A 96 -30.54 5.44 -6.98
C TRP A 96 -29.43 4.53 -6.46
N GLY A 97 -29.51 4.18 -5.19
CA GLY A 97 -28.69 3.14 -4.61
C GLY A 97 -29.38 2.51 -3.42
N ASP A 98 -28.96 1.30 -3.10
CA ASP A 98 -29.55 0.48 -2.07
C ASP A 98 -28.47 -0.32 -1.33
N TYR A 99 -28.67 -0.45 -0.03
CA TYR A 99 -27.87 -1.29 0.84
C TYR A 99 -28.60 -2.62 1.02
N ILE A 100 -27.96 -3.72 0.62
CA ILE A 100 -28.58 -5.03 0.61
C ILE A 100 -28.21 -5.74 1.92
N ASP A 101 -29.21 -6.08 2.73
CA ASP A 101 -28.98 -6.69 4.04
C ASP A 101 -28.60 -8.17 3.95
N TYR A 102 -27.70 -8.63 4.82
CA TYR A 102 -27.38 -10.06 4.93
C TYR A 102 -28.54 -10.84 5.54
N SER A 103 -28.87 -12.00 4.96
CA SER A 103 -29.87 -12.94 5.51
C SER A 103 -29.36 -14.37 5.56
N ALA A 104 -29.17 -14.90 6.78
CA ALA A 104 -28.75 -16.28 7.01
C ALA A 104 -29.83 -17.32 6.65
N THR A 105 -31.11 -16.95 6.66
CA THR A 105 -32.24 -17.84 6.40
C THR A 105 -32.67 -17.87 4.93
N GLY A 106 -31.99 -17.08 4.08
CA GLY A 106 -32.28 -16.97 2.65
C GLY A 106 -33.08 -15.72 2.28
N PRO A 107 -33.59 -15.66 1.04
CA PRO A 107 -34.33 -14.50 0.56
C PRO A 107 -35.52 -14.16 1.45
N ILE A 108 -35.68 -12.88 1.80
CA ILE A 108 -36.85 -12.39 2.54
C ILE A 108 -37.83 -11.78 1.53
N THR A 109 -39.11 -12.12 1.66
CA THR A 109 -40.15 -11.61 0.76
C THR A 109 -40.38 -10.13 1.01
N GLY A 110 -40.22 -9.31 -0.04
CA GLY A 110 -40.48 -7.87 0.04
C GLY A 110 -39.29 -7.02 0.48
N ASP A 111 -38.16 -7.64 0.82
CA ASP A 111 -36.90 -6.97 1.15
C ASP A 111 -35.80 -7.33 0.15
N ASN A 112 -34.76 -6.50 0.09
CA ASN A 112 -33.55 -6.79 -0.65
C ASN A 112 -32.53 -7.42 0.30
N THR A 113 -32.23 -8.71 0.12
CA THR A 113 -31.30 -9.43 1.00
C THR A 113 -30.30 -10.28 0.24
N TRP A 114 -29.13 -10.53 0.82
CA TRP A 114 -28.11 -11.39 0.23
C TRP A 114 -27.64 -12.49 1.17
N SER A 115 -27.10 -13.57 0.59
CA SER A 115 -26.43 -14.63 1.33
C SER A 115 -25.30 -15.27 0.54
N ALA A 116 -24.37 -15.92 1.24
CA ALA A 116 -23.34 -16.75 0.61
C ALA A 116 -23.93 -18.10 0.17
N VAL A 117 -23.64 -18.50 -1.07
CA VAL A 117 -24.15 -19.73 -1.67
C VAL A 117 -23.09 -20.83 -1.63
N GLY A 118 -23.44 -21.97 -1.01
CA GLY A 118 -22.60 -23.18 -1.03
C GLY A 118 -21.25 -23.05 -0.32
N PHE A 119 -21.09 -22.04 0.55
CA PHE A 119 -19.86 -21.83 1.30
C PHE A 119 -19.88 -22.68 2.58
N ALA A 120 -19.03 -23.70 2.63
CA ALA A 120 -18.98 -24.67 3.73
C ALA A 120 -17.59 -24.74 4.41
N LEU A 121 -16.68 -23.83 4.08
CA LEU A 121 -15.34 -23.79 4.66
C LEU A 121 -15.32 -22.97 5.95
N GLN A 122 -14.37 -23.27 6.83
CA GLN A 122 -14.15 -22.51 8.07
C GLN A 122 -13.52 -21.12 7.82
N ALA A 123 -12.94 -20.90 6.64
CA ALA A 123 -12.35 -19.61 6.24
C ALA A 123 -12.40 -19.44 4.71
N TRP A 124 -12.43 -18.19 4.27
CA TRP A 124 -12.36 -17.79 2.87
C TRP A 124 -10.90 -17.50 2.52
N ILE A 125 -10.23 -18.51 1.95
CA ILE A 125 -8.78 -18.49 1.75
C ILE A 125 -8.37 -17.67 0.50
N PRO A 126 -7.14 -17.12 0.45
CA PRO A 126 -6.61 -16.47 -0.74
C PRO A 126 -6.74 -17.31 -2.01
N GLY A 127 -7.16 -16.67 -3.10
CA GLY A 127 -7.40 -17.28 -4.39
C GLY A 127 -8.78 -17.93 -4.54
N GLN A 128 -9.52 -18.15 -3.44
CA GLN A 128 -10.85 -18.75 -3.49
C GLN A 128 -11.91 -17.73 -3.92
N THR A 129 -12.88 -18.19 -4.71
CA THR A 129 -14.07 -17.42 -5.07
C THR A 129 -15.25 -17.78 -4.18
N LEU A 130 -15.81 -16.78 -3.52
CA LEU A 130 -17.09 -16.80 -2.84
C LEU A 130 -18.20 -16.43 -3.82
N TRP A 131 -19.30 -17.19 -3.79
CA TRP A 131 -20.50 -16.86 -4.54
C TRP A 131 -21.53 -16.26 -3.60
N LEU A 132 -21.91 -15.01 -3.86
CA LEU A 132 -22.99 -14.30 -3.18
C LEU A 132 -24.21 -14.24 -4.09
N ARG A 133 -25.39 -14.40 -3.49
CA ARG A 133 -26.67 -14.21 -4.17
C ARG A 133 -27.50 -13.20 -3.41
N ALA A 134 -27.78 -12.07 -4.06
CA ALA A 134 -28.76 -11.10 -3.63
C ALA A 134 -30.12 -11.39 -4.28
N THR A 135 -31.18 -11.22 -3.50
CA THR A 135 -32.57 -11.22 -3.96
C THR A 135 -33.09 -9.80 -3.79
N LEU A 136 -33.58 -9.23 -4.89
CA LEU A 136 -33.95 -7.84 -5.05
C LEU A 136 -35.47 -7.73 -5.23
N ASN A 137 -36.22 -8.23 -4.24
CA ASN A 137 -37.68 -8.32 -4.32
C ASN A 137 -38.36 -6.96 -4.15
N ALA A 138 -37.73 -6.04 -3.41
CA ALA A 138 -38.24 -4.67 -3.25
C ALA A 138 -37.90 -3.84 -4.49
N ASP A 139 -36.65 -3.94 -4.97
CA ASP A 139 -36.13 -3.11 -6.06
C ASP A 139 -35.43 -3.96 -7.14
N PRO A 140 -36.17 -4.61 -8.04
CA PRO A 140 -35.59 -5.39 -9.13
C PRO A 140 -34.78 -4.49 -10.08
N VAL A 141 -33.61 -4.98 -10.49
CA VAL A 141 -32.75 -4.28 -11.45
C VAL A 141 -33.31 -4.36 -12.88
N SER A 142 -33.18 -3.26 -13.61
CA SER A 142 -33.66 -3.11 -14.99
C SER A 142 -32.55 -3.34 -16.02
N ASP A 143 -32.84 -3.31 -17.33
CA ASP A 143 -31.83 -3.39 -18.39
C ASP A 143 -31.09 -2.05 -18.55
N THR A 144 -30.35 -1.66 -17.50
CA THR A 144 -29.53 -0.46 -17.43
C THR A 144 -28.20 -0.76 -16.73
N GLY A 145 -27.29 0.21 -16.70
CA GLY A 145 -26.00 0.05 -16.04
C GLY A 145 -26.12 0.17 -14.51
N TYR A 146 -25.38 -0.66 -13.80
CA TYR A 146 -25.26 -0.64 -12.35
C TYR A 146 -23.81 -0.81 -11.92
N ARG A 147 -23.53 -0.42 -10.69
CA ARG A 147 -22.30 -0.74 -9.97
C ARG A 147 -22.67 -1.43 -8.67
N VAL A 148 -22.06 -2.59 -8.44
CA VAL A 148 -22.08 -3.24 -7.14
C VAL A 148 -20.77 -2.96 -6.43
N SER A 149 -20.85 -2.66 -5.14
CA SER A 149 -19.72 -2.46 -4.24
C SER A 149 -19.81 -3.42 -3.08
N ILE A 150 -18.69 -4.04 -2.72
CA ILE A 150 -18.57 -4.91 -1.54
C ILE A 150 -17.44 -4.40 -0.67
N SER A 151 -17.72 -4.18 0.61
CA SER A 151 -16.73 -3.84 1.62
C SER A 151 -16.56 -4.99 2.61
N THR A 152 -15.32 -5.29 2.99
CA THR A 152 -15.01 -6.21 4.09
C THR A 152 -15.18 -5.55 5.46
N TYR A 153 -15.17 -6.34 6.53
CA TYR A 153 -15.24 -5.86 7.93
C TYR A 153 -14.15 -4.84 8.33
N ASN A 154 -13.08 -4.75 7.54
CA ASN A 154 -11.99 -3.78 7.70
C ASN A 154 -11.96 -2.71 6.59
N ASN A 155 -13.12 -2.45 5.97
CA ASN A 155 -13.38 -1.40 4.99
C ASN A 155 -12.59 -1.52 3.67
N VAL A 156 -12.10 -2.71 3.33
CA VAL A 156 -11.48 -2.95 2.02
C VAL A 156 -12.59 -3.15 1.00
N THR A 157 -12.66 -2.27 0.00
CA THR A 157 -13.78 -2.19 -0.93
C THR A 157 -13.40 -2.70 -2.32
N SER A 158 -14.29 -3.45 -2.98
CA SER A 158 -14.21 -3.78 -4.40
C SER A 158 -15.49 -3.37 -5.11
N ASP A 159 -15.32 -2.77 -6.30
CA ASP A 159 -16.41 -2.36 -7.16
C ASP A 159 -16.46 -3.17 -8.46
N PHE A 160 -17.66 -3.37 -8.99
CA PHE A 160 -17.85 -3.96 -10.31
C PHE A 160 -19.03 -3.32 -11.03
N ARG A 161 -18.81 -2.93 -12.29
CA ARG A 161 -19.87 -2.41 -13.16
C ARG A 161 -20.43 -3.52 -14.04
N PHE A 162 -21.74 -3.62 -14.12
CA PHE A 162 -22.44 -4.56 -14.98
C PHE A 162 -23.67 -3.91 -15.60
N GLN A 163 -24.19 -4.52 -16.67
CA GLN A 163 -25.48 -4.17 -17.24
C GLN A 163 -26.50 -5.19 -16.74
N GLY A 164 -27.64 -4.71 -16.25
CA GLY A 164 -28.74 -5.60 -15.88
C GLY A 164 -29.27 -6.33 -17.11
N ASP A 165 -29.51 -7.62 -16.95
CA ASP A 165 -30.17 -8.49 -17.90
C ASP A 165 -31.35 -9.17 -17.18
N PRO A 166 -32.56 -8.58 -17.25
CA PRO A 166 -33.75 -9.19 -16.64
C PRO A 166 -34.22 -10.44 -17.39
N SER A 167 -33.73 -10.70 -18.60
CA SER A 167 -34.12 -11.88 -19.39
C SER A 167 -33.30 -13.13 -19.05
N ALA A 168 -32.19 -12.97 -18.34
CA ALA A 168 -31.33 -14.07 -17.90
C ALA A 168 -32.02 -14.97 -16.86
N VAL A 169 -31.70 -16.26 -16.88
CA VAL A 169 -32.18 -17.25 -15.91
C VAL A 169 -31.07 -17.54 -14.90
N ALA A 170 -31.44 -17.61 -13.62
CA ALA A 170 -30.47 -17.80 -12.56
C ALA A 170 -29.82 -19.21 -12.68
N PRO A 171 -28.50 -19.34 -12.46
CA PRO A 171 -27.85 -20.64 -12.35
C PRO A 171 -28.50 -21.44 -11.20
N ILE A 172 -28.65 -22.75 -11.43
CA ILE A 172 -29.05 -23.70 -10.40
C ILE A 172 -28.01 -23.70 -9.27
N ILE A 173 -28.47 -23.58 -8.03
CA ILE A 173 -27.59 -23.76 -6.86
C ILE A 173 -27.21 -25.24 -6.82
N PRO A 174 -25.91 -25.60 -6.82
CA PRO A 174 -25.50 -26.98 -6.66
C PRO A 174 -25.95 -27.45 -5.28
N THR A 175 -26.90 -28.38 -5.24
CA THR A 175 -27.22 -29.10 -4.00
C THR A 175 -26.02 -29.98 -3.66
N SER A 176 -25.59 -29.95 -2.39
CA SER A 176 -24.58 -30.87 -1.90
C SER A 176 -25.05 -32.29 -2.23
N THR A 177 -24.32 -32.97 -3.12
CA THR A 177 -24.59 -34.37 -3.38
C THR A 177 -24.37 -35.10 -2.05
N PRO A 178 -25.37 -35.81 -1.49
CA PRO A 178 -25.17 -36.51 -0.23
C PRO A 178 -23.98 -37.44 -0.38
N SER A 179 -23.00 -37.28 0.52
CA SER A 179 -21.84 -38.16 0.61
C SER A 179 -22.32 -39.61 0.64
N PRO A 180 -21.77 -40.51 -0.19
CA PRO A 180 -22.26 -41.89 -0.30
C PRO A 180 -22.20 -42.54 1.07
N THR A 181 -23.37 -42.90 1.60
CA THR A 181 -23.48 -43.69 2.82
C THR A 181 -22.78 -45.02 2.58
N SER A 182 -21.77 -45.33 3.40
CA SER A 182 -21.04 -46.59 3.36
C SER A 182 -22.03 -47.75 3.47
N THR A 183 -22.28 -48.41 2.34
CA THR A 183 -23.12 -49.61 2.29
C THR A 183 -22.26 -50.79 2.76
N PRO A 184 -22.74 -51.66 3.66
CA PRO A 184 -21.96 -52.78 4.15
C PRO A 184 -21.57 -53.73 3.01
N SER A 185 -20.31 -54.16 3.09
CA SER A 185 -19.62 -55.09 2.19
C SER A 185 -20.49 -56.26 1.74
N ALA A 186 -20.69 -56.38 0.41
CA ALA A 186 -21.06 -57.62 -0.23
C ALA A 186 -19.88 -58.12 -1.09
N THR A 187 -19.52 -59.36 -0.78
CA THR A 187 -18.63 -60.35 -1.42
C THR A 187 -18.23 -60.12 -2.89
N PRO A 188 -16.96 -60.36 -3.27
CA PRO A 188 -16.38 -59.92 -4.53
C PRO A 188 -16.95 -60.69 -5.73
N THR A 189 -17.26 -59.97 -6.81
CA THR A 189 -17.42 -60.53 -8.15
C THR A 189 -16.46 -59.80 -9.10
N GLN A 190 -15.77 -60.58 -9.94
CA GLN A 190 -14.61 -60.18 -10.73
C GLN A 190 -14.91 -59.26 -11.93
N GLY A 191 -13.99 -58.31 -12.18
CA GLY A 191 -13.60 -57.74 -13.49
C GLY A 191 -14.57 -56.75 -14.16
N PRO A 192 -14.09 -55.68 -14.82
CA PRO A 192 -13.04 -55.75 -15.84
C PRO A 192 -11.89 -54.73 -15.72
N THR A 193 -10.87 -55.04 -16.52
CA THR A 193 -9.57 -54.43 -16.80
C THR A 193 -9.50 -52.90 -16.77
N GLY A 194 -8.57 -52.37 -15.95
CA GLY A 194 -8.26 -50.95 -15.83
C GLY A 194 -7.48 -50.39 -17.04
N VAL A 195 -7.87 -49.19 -17.46
CA VAL A 195 -7.08 -48.29 -18.30
C VAL A 195 -6.03 -47.61 -17.41
N PRO A 196 -4.76 -47.49 -17.83
CA PRO A 196 -3.71 -46.92 -16.97
C PRO A 196 -3.95 -45.43 -16.70
N THR A 197 -4.12 -45.11 -15.42
CA THR A 197 -4.11 -43.74 -14.89
C THR A 197 -2.70 -43.14 -15.02
N PRO A 198 -2.53 -41.90 -15.53
CA PRO A 198 -1.22 -41.28 -15.62
C PRO A 198 -0.61 -41.13 -14.22
N THR A 199 0.62 -41.61 -14.08
CA THR A 199 1.40 -41.51 -12.84
C THR A 199 1.65 -40.03 -12.53
N PRO A 200 1.33 -39.53 -11.33
CA PRO A 200 1.65 -38.16 -10.95
C PRO A 200 3.16 -37.97 -10.94
N THR A 201 3.64 -37.03 -11.75
CA THR A 201 5.04 -36.60 -11.76
C THR A 201 5.37 -36.03 -10.38
N SER A 202 6.37 -36.60 -9.70
CA SER A 202 6.82 -36.13 -8.40
C SER A 202 7.26 -34.67 -8.49
N ILE A 203 6.61 -33.79 -7.71
CA ILE A 203 7.11 -32.44 -7.45
C ILE A 203 8.48 -32.56 -6.78
N PRO A 204 9.54 -31.91 -7.30
CA PRO A 204 10.85 -31.95 -6.67
C PRO A 204 10.76 -31.35 -5.27
N THR A 205 11.24 -32.10 -4.28
CA THR A 205 11.44 -31.63 -2.91
C THR A 205 12.30 -30.36 -2.93
N PRO A 206 11.90 -29.25 -2.26
CA PRO A 206 12.72 -28.05 -2.22
C PRO A 206 14.09 -28.40 -1.64
N THR A 207 15.14 -28.10 -2.41
CA THR A 207 16.52 -28.24 -1.96
C THR A 207 16.71 -27.29 -0.76
N PRO A 208 17.30 -27.75 0.37
CA PRO A 208 17.50 -26.90 1.53
C PRO A 208 18.27 -25.63 1.14
N GLU A 209 17.74 -24.47 1.56
CA GLU A 209 18.38 -23.18 1.35
C GLU A 209 19.79 -23.22 1.99
N PRO A 210 20.87 -22.86 1.27
CA PRO A 210 22.22 -22.93 1.81
C PRO A 210 22.33 -22.06 3.05
N THR A 211 23.02 -22.56 4.08
CA THR A 211 23.30 -21.76 5.28
C THR A 211 24.09 -20.51 4.88
N PRO A 212 23.66 -19.29 5.28
CA PRO A 212 24.31 -18.06 4.87
C PRO A 212 25.79 -18.08 5.25
N SER A 213 26.66 -17.75 4.30
CA SER A 213 28.08 -17.54 4.56
C SER A 213 28.31 -16.19 5.27
N GLY A 214 29.48 -15.95 5.86
CA GLY A 214 29.81 -14.70 6.55
C GLY A 214 29.68 -14.74 8.07
N SER A 215 30.35 -13.80 8.75
CA SER A 215 30.27 -13.65 10.21
C SER A 215 29.88 -12.23 10.55
N CYS A 216 28.87 -12.08 11.41
CA CYS A 216 28.54 -10.82 12.03
C CYS A 216 28.42 -11.04 13.54
N THR A 217 29.09 -10.20 14.32
CA THR A 217 28.97 -10.17 15.77
C THR A 217 28.32 -8.85 16.14
N PRO A 218 27.03 -8.84 16.54
CA PRO A 218 26.37 -7.60 16.90
C PRO A 218 27.04 -7.01 18.14
N THR A 219 27.19 -5.68 18.16
CA THR A 219 27.75 -4.97 19.31
C THR A 219 26.64 -4.22 20.04
N GLN A 220 26.82 -4.05 21.35
CA GLN A 220 25.84 -3.35 22.17
C GLN A 220 25.78 -1.84 21.79
N PRO A 221 24.60 -1.22 21.79
CA PRO A 221 24.46 0.24 21.68
C PRO A 221 25.42 1.00 22.60
N GLY A 222 26.12 1.99 22.04
CA GLY A 222 27.16 2.78 22.71
C GLY A 222 26.93 4.29 22.57
N ALA A 223 28.03 5.05 22.41
CA ALA A 223 27.94 6.49 22.13
C ALA A 223 27.33 6.78 20.75
N THR A 224 26.81 7.98 20.56
CA THR A 224 26.15 8.38 19.31
C THR A 224 27.12 8.40 18.11
N PRO A 225 26.66 8.02 16.90
CA PRO A 225 25.30 7.60 16.57
C PRO A 225 24.98 6.19 17.09
N VAL A 226 23.73 5.93 17.44
CA VAL A 226 23.23 4.61 17.86
C VAL A 226 22.36 4.00 16.75
N LEU A 227 22.59 2.72 16.45
CA LEU A 227 21.73 1.92 15.57
C LEU A 227 20.94 0.94 16.44
N ASN A 228 19.68 1.26 16.72
CA ASN A 228 18.82 0.44 17.58
C ASN A 228 18.43 -0.86 16.89
N SER A 229 17.98 -0.78 15.64
CA SER A 229 17.59 -1.93 14.84
C SER A 229 17.50 -1.60 13.36
N ILE A 230 17.48 -2.65 12.54
CA ILE A 230 17.06 -2.61 11.14
C ILE A 230 15.76 -3.39 11.06
N ALA A 231 14.67 -2.71 10.73
CA ALA A 231 13.39 -3.37 10.52
C ALA A 231 13.49 -4.24 9.27
N THR A 232 12.99 -5.48 9.39
CA THR A 232 13.29 -6.58 8.46
C THR A 232 14.80 -6.72 8.24
N ASN A 233 15.55 -7.15 9.25
CA ASN A 233 17.00 -7.41 9.17
C ASN A 233 17.36 -8.63 8.28
N ILE A 234 16.44 -9.05 7.42
CA ILE A 234 16.58 -10.11 6.44
C ILE A 234 15.96 -9.57 5.14
N GLY A 235 16.65 -9.73 4.01
CA GLY A 235 16.17 -9.22 2.72
C GLY A 235 16.82 -9.92 1.53
N TYR A 236 16.29 -9.66 0.33
CA TYR A 236 16.93 -10.02 -0.92
C TYR A 236 17.84 -8.88 -1.42
N PRO A 237 18.83 -9.16 -2.30
CA PRO A 237 19.56 -8.09 -2.97
C PRO A 237 18.60 -7.07 -3.58
N ARG A 238 18.96 -5.79 -3.48
CA ARG A 238 18.16 -4.65 -3.98
C ARG A 238 16.89 -4.32 -3.18
N GLN A 239 16.52 -5.08 -2.16
CA GLN A 239 15.38 -4.77 -1.30
C GLN A 239 15.67 -3.58 -0.36
N MET A 240 14.69 -2.71 -0.15
CA MET A 240 14.71 -1.66 0.88
C MET A 240 14.60 -2.24 2.28
N LEU A 241 15.42 -1.75 3.20
CA LEU A 241 15.31 -1.97 4.64
C LEU A 241 15.11 -0.64 5.37
N ALA A 242 14.44 -0.68 6.52
CA ALA A 242 14.19 0.49 7.35
C ALA A 242 15.14 0.54 8.55
N VAL A 243 15.62 1.74 8.86
CA VAL A 243 16.63 2.00 9.90
C VAL A 243 15.96 2.64 11.10
N ASN A 244 16.22 2.10 12.29
CA ASN A 244 15.83 2.70 13.56
C ASN A 244 17.10 3.08 14.35
N GLY A 245 17.32 4.38 14.56
CA GLY A 245 18.51 4.90 15.23
C GLY A 245 18.72 6.39 15.01
N ASP A 246 19.94 6.86 15.30
CA ASP A 246 20.40 8.23 15.08
C ASP A 246 20.67 8.47 13.59
N THR A 247 19.59 8.58 12.82
CA THR A 247 19.63 8.61 11.34
C THR A 247 19.98 9.99 10.76
N SER A 248 19.84 11.06 11.53
CA SER A 248 20.08 12.44 11.08
C SER A 248 21.53 12.67 10.67
N GLY A 249 21.76 13.07 9.42
CA GLY A 249 23.08 13.26 8.82
C GLY A 249 23.93 11.98 8.71
N ALA A 250 23.36 10.81 9.03
CA ALA A 250 24.07 9.54 9.04
C ALA A 250 24.03 8.87 7.66
N SER A 251 25.08 8.11 7.35
CA SER A 251 25.09 7.13 6.25
C SER A 251 25.16 5.72 6.80
N ILE A 252 24.71 4.75 6.01
CA ILE A 252 24.87 3.33 6.32
C ILE A 252 26.30 2.91 6.00
N VAL A 253 26.88 2.14 6.91
CA VAL A 253 28.15 1.45 6.75
C VAL A 253 27.84 -0.01 6.53
N TRP A 254 27.97 -0.48 5.29
CA TRP A 254 27.76 -1.87 4.92
C TRP A 254 29.07 -2.65 5.03
N GLY A 255 29.06 -3.82 5.65
CA GLY A 255 30.29 -4.56 5.94
C GLY A 255 31.13 -3.87 7.03
N ALA A 256 30.49 -3.24 8.00
CA ALA A 256 31.12 -2.47 9.07
C ALA A 256 32.21 -3.27 9.80
N GLY A 257 33.40 -2.68 9.93
CA GLY A 257 34.54 -3.32 10.60
C GLY A 257 35.23 -4.43 9.80
N THR A 258 34.86 -4.60 8.51
CA THR A 258 35.52 -5.53 7.58
C THR A 258 36.40 -4.77 6.59
N ALA A 259 37.25 -5.49 5.85
CA ALA A 259 38.10 -4.88 4.80
C ALA A 259 37.30 -4.36 3.59
N ASN A 260 36.05 -4.80 3.40
CA ASN A 260 35.20 -4.45 2.26
C ASN A 260 34.08 -3.48 2.65
N GLU A 261 34.35 -2.63 3.65
CA GLU A 261 33.38 -1.67 4.14
C GLU A 261 33.01 -0.65 3.06
N THR A 262 31.71 -0.42 2.87
CA THR A 262 31.20 0.57 1.93
C THR A 262 30.21 1.52 2.59
N ILE A 263 30.18 2.76 2.10
CA ILE A 263 29.23 3.79 2.56
C ILE A 263 28.05 3.81 1.60
N ILE A 264 26.85 3.69 2.16
CA ILE A 264 25.58 3.83 1.45
C ILE A 264 24.90 5.10 1.96
N THR A 265 24.76 6.08 1.09
CA THR A 265 24.05 7.32 1.37
C THR A 265 22.70 7.31 0.65
N THR A 266 21.62 7.51 1.39
CA THR A 266 20.25 7.45 0.89
C THR A 266 19.42 8.60 1.46
N GLY A 267 18.59 9.19 0.60
CA GLY A 267 17.69 10.29 0.96
C GLY A 267 18.39 11.61 1.30
N ALA A 268 17.57 12.60 1.67
CA ALA A 268 18.02 13.92 2.07
C ALA A 268 18.12 14.05 3.61
N GLY A 269 19.26 14.53 4.12
CA GLY A 269 19.42 14.87 5.53
C GLY A 269 19.67 13.69 6.48
N GLY A 270 19.82 12.46 5.98
CA GLY A 270 20.12 11.27 6.79
C GLY A 270 19.47 9.99 6.25
N THR A 271 19.89 8.84 6.76
CA THR A 271 19.45 7.52 6.26
C THR A 271 18.35 6.90 7.13
N ARG A 272 17.09 7.00 6.70
CA ARG A 272 15.95 6.30 7.33
C ARG A 272 15.67 4.94 6.70
N TYR A 273 16.14 4.76 5.47
CA TYR A 273 15.97 3.57 4.66
C TYR A 273 17.23 3.37 3.84
N PHE A 274 17.60 2.12 3.57
CA PHE A 274 18.70 1.84 2.65
C PHE A 274 18.42 0.61 1.80
N GLN A 275 19.11 0.54 0.67
CA GLN A 275 19.02 -0.60 -0.24
C GLN A 275 20.10 -1.60 0.12
N ILE A 276 19.73 -2.88 0.23
CA ILE A 276 20.73 -3.95 0.16
C ILE A 276 21.43 -3.83 -1.20
N PRO A 277 22.77 -3.82 -1.25
CA PRO A 277 23.49 -3.75 -2.53
C PRO A 277 23.00 -4.81 -3.52
N ASP A 278 22.86 -4.42 -4.78
CA ASP A 278 22.40 -5.28 -5.89
C ASP A 278 23.28 -6.52 -6.08
N ASN A 279 24.58 -6.37 -5.82
CA ASN A 279 25.60 -7.41 -5.89
C ASN A 279 25.87 -8.12 -4.55
N ALA A 280 25.06 -7.87 -3.51
CA ALA A 280 25.23 -8.55 -2.23
C ALA A 280 25.02 -10.06 -2.38
N ALA A 281 26.03 -10.84 -1.99
CA ALA A 281 25.95 -12.30 -2.01
C ALA A 281 25.07 -12.81 -0.85
N PRO A 282 24.55 -14.04 -0.91
CA PRO A 282 23.82 -14.64 0.20
C PRO A 282 24.73 -14.83 1.42
N ALA A 283 24.59 -13.96 2.42
CA ALA A 283 25.45 -13.90 3.58
C ALA A 283 24.87 -13.05 4.72
N VAL A 284 25.51 -13.10 5.90
CA VAL A 284 25.23 -12.16 7.00
C VAL A 284 26.26 -11.03 6.98
N TYR A 285 25.77 -9.78 6.94
CA TYR A 285 26.57 -8.57 6.85
C TYR A 285 26.48 -7.74 8.14
N PRO A 286 27.62 -7.26 8.68
CA PRO A 286 27.61 -6.26 9.73
C PRO A 286 27.23 -4.89 9.15
N VAL A 287 26.26 -4.23 9.76
CA VAL A 287 25.76 -2.92 9.36
C VAL A 287 25.84 -1.95 10.54
N ALA A 288 26.31 -0.73 10.28
CA ALA A 288 26.36 0.35 11.26
C ALA A 288 25.91 1.68 10.63
N LEU A 289 25.75 2.72 11.46
CA LEU A 289 25.59 4.10 11.05
C LEU A 289 26.89 4.86 11.23
N ARG A 290 27.15 5.83 10.35
CA ARG A 290 28.29 6.75 10.47
C ARG A 290 27.88 8.19 10.29
N THR A 291 28.31 9.02 11.23
CA THR A 291 28.13 10.48 11.21
C THR A 291 29.47 11.14 11.55
N GLY A 292 30.06 11.85 10.59
CA GLY A 292 31.43 12.37 10.72
C GLY A 292 32.43 11.24 10.96
N THR A 293 33.19 11.33 12.06
CA THR A 293 34.17 10.31 12.46
C THR A 293 33.58 9.19 13.33
N ASN A 294 32.32 9.32 13.77
CA ASN A 294 31.71 8.40 14.73
C ASN A 294 30.95 7.29 14.01
N THR A 295 31.08 6.06 14.48
CA THR A 295 30.38 4.87 13.96
C THR A 295 29.59 4.23 15.09
N SER A 296 28.36 3.78 14.79
CA SER A 296 27.48 3.15 15.77
C SER A 296 27.91 1.74 16.15
N ASN A 297 27.12 1.14 17.05
CA ASN A 297 27.09 -0.30 17.21
C ASN A 297 26.69 -1.02 15.91
N ILE A 298 27.03 -2.30 15.83
CA ILE A 298 26.80 -3.18 14.69
C ILE A 298 25.49 -3.95 14.87
N VAL A 299 24.65 -3.93 13.84
CA VAL A 299 23.47 -4.79 13.67
C VAL A 299 23.70 -5.71 12.48
N CYS A 300 23.30 -6.97 12.59
CA CYS A 300 23.47 -7.96 11.53
C CYS A 300 22.28 -7.97 10.57
N VAL A 301 22.57 -7.93 9.27
CA VAL A 301 21.58 -8.09 8.19
C VAL A 301 21.87 -9.37 7.43
N THR A 302 20.85 -10.22 7.27
CA THR A 302 20.95 -11.45 6.47
C THR A 302 20.44 -11.20 5.06
N VAL A 303 21.29 -11.45 4.06
CA VAL A 303 20.92 -11.39 2.65
C VAL A 303 20.59 -12.81 2.18
N LYS A 304 19.36 -13.01 1.70
CA LYS A 304 18.91 -14.24 1.06
C LYS A 304 19.46 -14.35 -0.36
N ALA A 305 19.49 -15.55 -0.91
CA ALA A 305 19.80 -15.72 -2.34
C ALA A 305 18.72 -15.08 -3.22
N SER A 306 19.13 -14.40 -4.29
CA SER A 306 18.19 -13.84 -5.26
C SER A 306 17.19 -14.89 -5.73
N SER A 307 15.92 -14.52 -5.77
CA SER A 307 14.84 -15.39 -6.23
C SER A 307 14.26 -14.84 -7.53
N GLY A 308 14.76 -15.38 -8.65
CA GLY A 308 14.39 -14.92 -9.98
C GLY A 308 14.99 -13.55 -10.33
N THR A 309 14.33 -12.84 -11.25
CA THR A 309 14.73 -11.50 -11.67
C THR A 309 14.02 -10.46 -10.80
N PHE A 310 14.76 -9.48 -10.29
CA PHE A 310 14.16 -8.36 -9.56
C PHE A 310 13.30 -7.53 -10.53
N PRO A 311 12.00 -7.34 -10.27
CA PRO A 311 11.14 -6.66 -11.23
C PRO A 311 11.50 -5.18 -11.38
N GLY A 312 11.26 -4.63 -12.57
CA GLY A 312 11.31 -3.20 -12.79
C GLY A 312 10.34 -2.44 -11.88
N PRO A 313 10.50 -1.12 -11.76
CA PRO A 313 9.62 -0.34 -10.90
C PRO A 313 8.21 -0.27 -11.48
N ARG A 314 7.19 -0.02 -10.65
CA ARG A 314 5.81 0.26 -11.11
C ARG A 314 5.22 1.43 -10.33
N ILE A 315 4.87 2.51 -11.03
CA ILE A 315 4.28 3.71 -10.41
C ILE A 315 2.87 3.40 -9.90
N GLU A 316 2.67 3.57 -8.60
CA GLU A 316 1.39 3.38 -7.91
C GLU A 316 0.66 4.70 -7.66
N ASP A 317 1.41 5.80 -7.50
CA ASP A 317 0.81 7.12 -7.26
C ASP A 317 1.79 8.28 -7.56
N ILE A 318 1.23 9.48 -7.79
CA ILE A 318 1.95 10.73 -7.94
C ILE A 318 1.29 11.77 -7.03
N GLY A 319 1.99 12.16 -5.97
CA GLY A 319 1.55 13.17 -5.01
C GLY A 319 2.18 14.53 -5.29
N LEU A 320 1.48 15.61 -4.93
CA LEU A 320 2.01 16.97 -4.96
C LEU A 320 2.33 17.39 -3.53
N HIS A 321 3.52 17.94 -3.30
CA HIS A 321 4.10 18.11 -1.95
C HIS A 321 4.71 19.49 -1.79
N GLY A 322 3.86 20.49 -1.92
CA GLY A 322 4.15 21.88 -1.69
C GLY A 322 4.53 22.64 -2.95
N ARG A 323 4.28 23.95 -2.89
CA ARG A 323 4.59 24.90 -3.95
C ARG A 323 5.45 26.02 -3.40
N THR A 324 6.48 26.42 -4.15
CA THR A 324 7.28 27.61 -3.83
C THR A 324 7.32 28.51 -5.05
N GLY A 325 6.59 29.63 -5.01
CA GLY A 325 6.42 30.49 -6.17
C GLY A 325 5.67 29.75 -7.28
N THR A 326 6.37 29.41 -8.36
CA THR A 326 5.85 28.61 -9.49
C THR A 326 6.44 27.22 -9.55
N ASP A 327 7.36 26.87 -8.65
CA ASP A 327 7.94 25.53 -8.60
C ASP A 327 7.06 24.60 -7.77
N LEU A 328 6.90 23.36 -8.26
CA LEU A 328 6.04 22.34 -7.68
C LEU A 328 6.89 21.17 -7.19
N ALA A 329 6.88 20.92 -5.89
CA ALA A 329 7.45 19.69 -5.36
C ALA A 329 6.44 18.55 -5.55
N PHE A 330 6.93 17.37 -5.89
CA PHE A 330 6.11 16.20 -6.13
C PHE A 330 6.79 14.95 -5.57
N THR A 331 6.00 13.91 -5.34
CA THR A 331 6.46 12.57 -5.01
C THR A 331 5.96 11.57 -6.04
N VAL A 332 6.75 10.53 -6.31
CA VAL A 332 6.32 9.38 -7.10
C VAL A 332 6.45 8.14 -6.23
N ALA A 333 5.31 7.53 -5.90
CA ALA A 333 5.26 6.27 -5.17
C ALA A 333 5.30 5.11 -6.17
N ALA A 334 6.19 4.15 -5.95
CA ALA A 334 6.32 2.99 -6.82
C ALA A 334 6.74 1.72 -6.09
N ALA A 335 6.21 0.59 -6.56
CA ALA A 335 6.68 -0.73 -6.20
C ALA A 335 8.08 -0.97 -6.78
N ASN A 336 8.94 -1.66 -6.04
CA ASN A 336 10.29 -2.08 -6.47
C ASN A 336 11.19 -0.92 -6.96
N LEU A 337 10.97 0.29 -6.45
CA LEU A 337 11.73 1.49 -6.81
C LEU A 337 13.11 1.50 -6.14
N ASP A 338 14.17 1.71 -6.90
CA ASP A 338 15.51 1.84 -6.33
C ASP A 338 15.68 3.15 -5.54
N ALA A 339 16.47 3.13 -4.48
CA ALA A 339 16.79 4.31 -3.68
C ALA A 339 17.51 5.42 -4.47
N ASP A 340 18.19 5.05 -5.56
CA ASP A 340 18.88 5.96 -6.48
C ASP A 340 18.22 6.00 -7.87
N ALA A 341 16.95 5.61 -7.98
CA ALA A 341 16.23 5.73 -9.24
C ALA A 341 16.16 7.21 -9.67
N THR A 342 16.09 7.41 -10.97
CA THR A 342 16.02 8.74 -11.59
C THR A 342 14.60 9.04 -12.06
N VAL A 343 14.24 10.33 -12.09
CA VAL A 343 12.94 10.78 -12.59
C VAL A 343 13.12 11.72 -13.76
N THR A 344 12.30 11.52 -14.80
CA THR A 344 12.12 12.51 -15.87
C THR A 344 10.65 12.92 -15.95
N VAL A 345 10.42 14.18 -16.33
CA VAL A 345 9.08 14.73 -16.61
C VAL A 345 9.11 15.28 -18.02
N ASN A 346 8.23 14.77 -18.90
CA ASN A 346 8.18 15.14 -20.32
C ASN A 346 9.57 15.00 -20.99
N GLY A 347 10.31 13.95 -20.64
CA GLY A 347 11.67 13.69 -21.13
C GLY A 347 12.78 14.56 -20.52
N THR A 348 12.45 15.51 -19.64
CA THR A 348 13.43 16.35 -18.94
C THR A 348 13.79 15.74 -17.60
N ALA A 349 15.08 15.57 -17.31
CA ALA A 349 15.53 15.04 -16.03
C ALA A 349 15.18 15.99 -14.87
N ILE A 350 14.74 15.42 -13.74
CA ILE A 350 14.52 16.14 -12.49
C ILE A 350 15.79 16.01 -11.65
N PRO A 351 16.64 17.05 -11.61
CA PRO A 351 17.89 16.98 -10.86
C PRO A 351 17.61 16.88 -9.37
N ASN A 352 18.52 16.23 -8.64
CA ASN A 352 18.44 16.06 -7.19
C ASN A 352 17.16 15.37 -6.71
N SER A 353 16.52 14.55 -7.55
CA SER A 353 15.47 13.65 -7.07
C SER A 353 16.07 12.70 -6.04
N THR A 354 15.43 12.58 -4.88
CA THR A 354 15.97 11.78 -3.76
C THR A 354 14.90 10.88 -3.18
N LEU A 355 15.33 9.74 -2.63
CA LEU A 355 14.47 8.88 -1.84
C LEU A 355 13.87 9.68 -0.67
N TRP A 356 12.55 9.69 -0.59
CA TRP A 356 11.78 10.42 0.41
C TRP A 356 11.29 9.49 1.52
N SER A 357 10.72 8.36 1.14
CA SER A 357 10.19 7.35 2.07
C SER A 357 10.26 5.96 1.43
N ALA A 358 10.19 4.92 2.27
CA ALA A 358 10.04 3.56 1.79
C ALA A 358 9.23 2.70 2.76
N LEU A 359 8.62 1.65 2.20
CA LEU A 359 7.97 0.57 2.92
C LEU A 359 8.62 -0.76 2.52
N PRO A 360 9.58 -1.26 3.33
CA PRO A 360 10.06 -2.63 3.24
C PRO A 360 8.91 -3.64 3.43
N ILE A 361 8.85 -4.68 2.59
CA ILE A 361 7.82 -5.72 2.68
C ILE A 361 8.47 -7.07 3.03
N ALA A 362 8.07 -7.63 4.18
CA ALA A 362 8.56 -8.94 4.61
C ALA A 362 7.90 -10.13 3.89
N TYR A 363 6.81 -9.91 3.15
CA TYR A 363 6.01 -10.97 2.52
C TYR A 363 6.84 -11.93 1.66
N GLN A 364 7.81 -11.41 0.92
CA GLN A 364 8.68 -12.20 0.06
C GLN A 364 9.68 -13.09 0.82
N LEU A 365 9.88 -12.86 2.11
CA LEU A 365 10.84 -13.62 2.93
C LEU A 365 10.31 -15.01 3.32
N THR A 366 8.99 -15.16 3.38
CA THR A 366 8.28 -16.41 3.71
C THR A 366 7.68 -17.10 2.49
N HIS A 367 7.90 -16.55 1.30
CA HIS A 367 7.44 -17.10 0.02
C HIS A 367 8.60 -17.24 -0.96
N ILE A 368 8.34 -17.75 -2.15
CA ILE A 368 9.32 -17.88 -3.23
C ILE A 368 9.04 -16.79 -4.26
N PRO A 369 9.75 -15.65 -4.27
CA PRO A 369 9.44 -14.53 -5.16
C PRO A 369 9.34 -14.90 -6.64
N ALA A 370 10.19 -15.83 -7.10
CA ALA A 370 10.19 -16.31 -8.48
C ALA A 370 8.87 -16.98 -8.92
N THR A 371 7.96 -17.34 -8.01
CA THR A 371 6.65 -17.93 -8.36
C THR A 371 5.56 -16.87 -8.57
N PHE A 372 5.81 -15.60 -8.26
CA PHE A 372 4.87 -14.51 -8.47
C PHE A 372 5.04 -13.92 -9.88
N GLY A 373 3.93 -13.54 -10.52
CA GLY A 373 4.00 -12.83 -11.81
C GLY A 373 4.68 -11.45 -11.69
N TYR A 374 4.59 -10.83 -10.51
CA TYR A 374 5.26 -9.58 -10.18
C TYR A 374 5.52 -9.53 -8.66
N PRO A 375 6.65 -10.07 -8.16
CA PRO A 375 6.96 -10.03 -6.74
C PRO A 375 7.28 -8.59 -6.29
N ILE A 376 6.62 -8.13 -5.24
CA ILE A 376 6.86 -6.80 -4.66
C ILE A 376 7.70 -6.96 -3.40
N TYR A 377 8.91 -6.40 -3.43
CA TYR A 377 9.89 -6.46 -2.33
C TYR A 377 9.78 -5.25 -1.39
N HIS A 378 9.37 -4.11 -1.95
CA HIS A 378 9.13 -2.87 -1.21
C HIS A 378 8.32 -1.89 -2.07
N TYR A 379 7.74 -0.89 -1.40
CA TYR A 379 7.34 0.37 -2.04
C TYR A 379 8.31 1.47 -1.63
N ALA A 380 8.54 2.44 -2.51
CA ALA A 380 9.28 3.64 -2.14
C ALA A 380 8.73 4.88 -2.82
N GLN A 381 9.03 6.04 -2.25
CA GLN A 381 8.72 7.34 -2.80
C GLN A 381 10.01 8.08 -3.14
N ILE A 382 10.08 8.63 -4.35
CA ILE A 382 11.10 9.62 -4.70
C ILE A 382 10.45 10.99 -4.77
N LYS A 383 11.11 11.98 -4.17
CA LYS A 383 10.71 13.38 -4.23
C LYS A 383 11.55 14.13 -5.26
N GLY A 384 10.91 15.04 -6.00
CA GLY A 384 11.55 15.96 -6.93
C GLY A 384 10.92 17.34 -6.87
N VAL A 385 11.53 18.28 -7.59
CA VAL A 385 10.99 19.64 -7.80
C VAL A 385 10.89 19.88 -9.30
N LEU A 386 9.69 20.15 -9.76
CA LEU A 386 9.40 20.53 -11.14
C LEU A 386 9.37 22.06 -11.23
N GLN A 387 10.23 22.61 -12.08
CA GLN A 387 10.36 24.06 -12.23
C GLN A 387 9.33 24.61 -13.21
N ASN A 388 8.58 25.63 -12.77
CA ASN A 388 7.62 26.38 -13.59
C ASN A 388 6.69 25.53 -14.50
N PRO A 389 5.98 24.51 -13.98
CA PRO A 389 5.07 23.74 -14.83
C PRO A 389 3.87 24.58 -15.27
N ALA A 390 3.36 24.29 -16.46
CA ALA A 390 2.12 24.88 -16.96
C ALA A 390 0.91 24.18 -16.30
N ILE A 391 0.09 24.93 -15.57
CA ILE A 391 -1.21 24.46 -15.08
C ILE A 391 -2.11 24.00 -16.23
N GLY A 392 -2.93 22.98 -15.99
CA GLY A 392 -3.75 22.33 -17.02
C GLY A 392 -2.98 21.42 -17.99
N SER A 393 -1.64 21.36 -17.89
CA SER A 393 -0.84 20.47 -18.72
C SER A 393 -0.84 19.03 -18.21
N THR A 394 -0.60 18.08 -19.12
CA THR A 394 -0.30 16.70 -18.75
C THR A 394 1.20 16.53 -18.57
N LEU A 395 1.60 16.02 -17.41
CA LEU A 395 2.94 15.60 -17.09
C LEU A 395 3.08 14.11 -17.39
N GLU A 396 4.07 13.74 -18.20
CA GLU A 396 4.50 12.35 -18.38
C GLU A 396 5.71 12.09 -17.49
N LEU A 397 5.48 11.38 -16.38
CA LEU A 397 6.53 11.03 -15.44
C LEU A 397 7.09 9.66 -15.80
N VAL A 398 8.41 9.54 -15.86
CA VAL A 398 9.11 8.27 -16.03
C VAL A 398 10.11 8.12 -14.89
N ILE A 399 9.96 7.05 -14.11
CA ILE A 399 10.96 6.60 -13.14
C ILE A 399 11.82 5.53 -13.79
N THR A 400 13.13 5.59 -13.58
CA THR A 400 14.09 4.61 -14.10
C THR A 400 15.01 4.16 -13.00
N ASN A 401 14.94 2.87 -12.70
CA ASN A 401 15.79 2.20 -11.74
C ASN A 401 17.23 2.05 -12.28
N ARG A 402 18.18 1.68 -11.41
CA ARG A 402 19.61 1.60 -11.73
C ARG A 402 19.92 0.63 -12.88
N ASP A 403 19.15 -0.45 -13.00
CA ASP A 403 19.28 -1.44 -14.07
C ASP A 403 18.68 -1.00 -15.42
N GLY A 404 18.17 0.22 -15.50
CA GLY A 404 17.57 0.80 -16.70
C GLY A 404 16.12 0.38 -16.93
N GLN A 405 15.50 -0.38 -16.03
CA GLN A 405 14.06 -0.66 -16.11
C GLN A 405 13.26 0.56 -15.67
N SER A 406 12.17 0.85 -16.37
CA SER A 406 11.39 2.06 -16.17
C SER A 406 9.89 1.80 -16.05
N SER A 407 9.19 2.72 -15.40
CA SER A 407 7.73 2.82 -15.41
C SER A 407 7.32 4.25 -15.71
N SER A 408 6.24 4.42 -16.46
CA SER A 408 5.71 5.72 -16.84
C SER A 408 4.27 5.89 -16.37
N ARG A 409 3.90 7.11 -15.94
CA ARG A 409 2.51 7.45 -15.63
C ARG A 409 2.24 8.91 -15.98
N ARG A 410 1.02 9.17 -16.46
CA ARG A 410 0.55 10.52 -16.76
C ARG A 410 -0.15 11.11 -15.55
N TYR A 411 0.09 12.40 -15.31
CA TYR A 411 -0.60 13.20 -14.31
C TYR A 411 -1.10 14.48 -14.97
N ILE A 412 -2.36 14.85 -14.77
CA ILE A 412 -2.92 16.08 -15.32
C ILE A 412 -2.90 17.12 -14.22
N LEU A 413 -2.13 18.20 -14.41
CA LEU A 413 -2.16 19.32 -13.48
C LEU A 413 -3.53 20.00 -13.55
N PRO A 414 -4.09 20.42 -12.39
CA PRO A 414 -5.28 21.26 -12.37
C PRO A 414 -5.10 22.52 -13.21
N ALA A 415 -6.20 23.02 -13.78
CA ALA A 415 -6.19 24.21 -14.63
C ALA A 415 -5.89 25.51 -13.87
N ARG A 416 -5.90 25.45 -12.53
CA ARG A 416 -5.66 26.56 -11.62
C ARG A 416 -4.84 26.09 -10.44
N TRP A 417 -4.08 27.00 -9.86
CA TRP A 417 -3.17 26.66 -8.76
C TRP A 417 -3.92 26.35 -7.47
N GLU A 418 -5.03 27.03 -7.23
CA GLU A 418 -5.90 26.85 -6.08
C GLU A 418 -6.67 25.51 -6.09
N ASP A 419 -6.64 24.79 -7.22
CA ASP A 419 -7.22 23.45 -7.35
C ASP A 419 -6.15 22.35 -7.18
N LEU A 420 -4.95 22.67 -6.67
CA LEU A 420 -3.98 21.66 -6.24
C LEU A 420 -4.39 21.10 -4.87
N ASP A 421 -3.94 19.88 -4.60
CA ASP A 421 -3.87 19.30 -3.26
C ASP A 421 -2.38 19.31 -2.87
N SER A 422 -1.91 20.43 -2.34
CA SER A 422 -0.47 20.68 -2.21
C SER A 422 0.18 19.91 -1.06
N ASP A 423 -0.57 19.39 -0.10
CA ASP A 423 -0.06 18.54 0.97
C ASP A 423 -0.50 17.07 0.86
N SER A 424 -1.25 16.73 -0.20
CA SER A 424 -1.74 15.37 -0.52
C SER A 424 -2.62 14.78 0.59
N ASP A 425 -3.44 15.61 1.25
CA ASP A 425 -4.38 15.17 2.28
C ASP A 425 -5.78 14.84 1.73
N GLY A 426 -5.99 15.08 0.43
CA GLY A 426 -7.25 14.85 -0.28
C GLY A 426 -8.16 16.08 -0.37
N LEU A 427 -7.74 17.23 0.17
CA LEU A 427 -8.41 18.51 0.04
C LEU A 427 -7.69 19.41 -0.96
N LEU A 428 -8.44 20.28 -1.62
CA LEU A 428 -7.86 21.26 -2.53
C LEU A 428 -7.41 22.49 -1.73
N ASP A 429 -6.29 23.10 -2.09
CA ASP A 429 -5.74 24.32 -1.47
C ASP A 429 -6.82 25.42 -1.30
N ARG A 430 -7.72 25.59 -2.29
CA ARG A 430 -8.85 26.53 -2.22
C ARG A 430 -9.84 26.26 -1.08
N TRP A 431 -9.90 25.04 -0.59
CA TRP A 431 -10.75 24.62 0.54
C TRP A 431 -10.06 24.84 1.88
N GLU A 432 -8.74 24.98 1.88
CA GLU A 432 -7.92 25.22 3.07
C GLU A 432 -7.83 26.71 3.40
N ASP A 433 -7.84 27.56 2.37
CA ASP A 433 -7.73 29.02 2.50
C ASP A 433 -9.07 29.72 2.84
N GLY A 434 -10.17 29.01 3.15
CA GLY A 434 -11.43 29.69 3.46
C GLY A 434 -12.69 28.87 3.76
N VAL A 435 -13.83 29.50 3.46
CA VAL A 435 -15.17 28.99 3.78
C VAL A 435 -15.73 28.20 2.60
N TYR A 436 -15.97 26.90 2.78
CA TYR A 436 -16.61 26.07 1.77
C TYR A 436 -18.10 26.43 1.67
N THR A 437 -18.54 27.00 0.54
CA THR A 437 -19.98 27.20 0.26
C THR A 437 -20.50 26.01 -0.54
N ALA A 438 -21.33 25.17 0.09
CA ALA A 438 -22.00 24.07 -0.59
C ALA A 438 -22.95 24.59 -1.70
N PRO A 439 -23.29 23.77 -2.71
CA PRO A 439 -24.25 24.15 -3.76
C PRO A 439 -25.63 24.61 -3.23
N GLY A 440 -25.99 24.18 -2.01
CA GLY A 440 -27.19 24.61 -1.29
C GLY A 440 -27.07 25.96 -0.56
N GLY A 441 -25.96 26.69 -0.71
CA GLY A 441 -25.73 28.01 -0.10
C GLY A 441 -25.22 27.99 1.35
N GLY A 442 -25.11 26.80 1.97
CA GLY A 442 -24.54 26.66 3.31
C GLY A 442 -23.03 26.81 3.29
N THR A 443 -22.47 27.61 4.21
CA THR A 443 -21.03 27.89 4.29
C THR A 443 -20.42 27.18 5.50
N VAL A 444 -19.35 26.41 5.32
CA VAL A 444 -18.57 25.74 6.39
C VAL A 444 -17.19 26.41 6.47
N ILE A 445 -16.85 26.96 7.63
CA ILE A 445 -15.54 27.58 7.88
C ILE A 445 -14.56 26.48 8.27
N LEU A 446 -13.60 26.16 7.39
CA LEU A 446 -12.54 25.20 7.64
C LEU A 446 -11.26 25.94 8.08
N LEU A 447 -11.35 26.73 9.16
CA LEU A 447 -10.13 27.31 9.74
C LEU A 447 -9.40 26.22 10.52
N LEU A 448 -8.15 25.95 10.14
CA LEU A 448 -7.18 25.25 10.99
C LEU A 448 -7.19 25.88 12.39
N TRP A 449 -7.42 25.04 13.37
CA TRP A 449 -7.58 25.37 14.78
C TRP A 449 -6.31 26.06 15.32
N GLU A 450 -6.33 27.39 15.51
CA GLU A 450 -5.38 28.05 16.41
C GLU A 450 -5.71 27.63 17.86
N PRO A 451 -4.71 27.25 18.68
CA PRO A 451 -4.98 26.93 20.07
C PRO A 451 -5.34 28.20 20.85
N LEU A 452 -6.59 28.27 21.30
CA LEU A 452 -7.06 29.17 22.33
C LEU A 452 -6.23 29.00 23.63
N ASN A 453 -5.27 29.89 23.86
CA ASN A 453 -4.81 30.31 25.19
C ASN A 453 -3.96 31.59 25.03
N THR A 454 -4.43 32.78 25.36
CA THR A 454 -4.85 33.16 26.72
C THR A 454 -5.60 34.49 26.67
N LYS A 455 -6.71 34.58 27.40
CA LYS A 455 -7.21 35.86 27.91
C LYS A 455 -6.19 36.43 28.88
N LYS A 456 -5.77 37.69 28.66
CA LYS A 456 -5.78 38.72 29.71
C LYS A 456 -5.81 40.11 29.09
N THR A 457 -6.93 40.78 29.30
CA THR A 457 -7.03 42.24 29.40
C THR A 457 -6.11 42.73 30.52
N SER A 458 -5.44 43.87 30.28
CA SER A 458 -4.76 44.77 31.25
C SER A 458 -3.76 44.18 32.25
#